data_AF-A0A1V5VY57-F1
#
_entry.id   AF-A0A1V5VY57-F1
#
_cell.length_a   1.000
_cell.length_b   1.000
_cell.length_c   1.000
_cell.angle_alpha   90.00
_cell.angle_beta   90.00
_cell.angle_gamma   90.00
#
_symmetry.space_group_name_H-M   'P 1'
#
loop_
_entity.id
_entity.type
_entity.pdbx_description
1 polymer ?
#
loop_
_entity_poly.entity_id
_entity_poly.type
_entity_poly.pdbx_seq_one_letter_code
_entity_poly.pdbx_strand_id
1 'polypeptide(L)'
;MISPGAQIPICILKHLLVIYNENDKVTVYYSTDENPLASGNKIKILELCSSYSDSIDRQYYPFMIPLNGCAGKKCTVIFERFSNIVSSHNRVGVAIRNIKILHPDSSFTGEYAYMSGTSMAAPIVAGVAAMFMSLNPSYSYRDIIKVIMDSSESRSNLKDKVISGKAIDANSVIRFISAPKNLRVRQ
;
A
#
# COMPACT_ATOMS: atom_id res chain seq x y z
N MET A 1 23.96 -1.33 13.12
CA MET A 1 24.94 -0.81 12.14
C MET A 1 24.86 -1.66 10.87
N ILE A 2 24.09 -1.24 9.86
CA ILE A 2 24.18 -1.79 8.49
C ILE A 2 23.90 -0.65 7.49
N SER A 3 24.64 -0.68 6.39
CA SER A 3 24.98 0.34 5.40
C SER A 3 23.83 1.07 4.68
N PRO A 4 23.97 2.37 4.34
CA PRO A 4 23.07 3.10 3.45
C PRO A 4 23.52 2.94 1.99
N GLY A 5 22.69 2.37 1.13
CA GLY A 5 22.96 2.43 -0.31
C GLY A 5 22.38 1.27 -1.12
N ALA A 6 21.10 1.35 -1.43
CA ALA A 6 20.55 0.77 -2.66
C ALA A 6 19.23 1.48 -2.98
N GLN A 7 19.30 2.51 -3.83
CA GLN A 7 18.13 3.12 -4.44
C GLN A 7 17.43 2.04 -5.29
N ILE A 8 16.16 1.72 -4.99
CA ILE A 8 15.35 0.81 -5.82
C ILE A 8 14.25 1.66 -6.47
N PRO A 9 14.20 1.77 -7.82
CA PRO A 9 13.20 2.57 -8.48
C PRO A 9 11.82 1.89 -8.45
N ILE A 10 10.82 2.59 -7.92
CA ILE A 10 9.40 2.24 -8.10
C ILE A 10 8.99 2.68 -9.51
N CYS A 11 8.86 1.73 -10.43
CA CYS A 11 8.27 1.98 -11.75
C CYS A 11 6.77 1.67 -11.71
N ILE A 12 5.94 2.70 -11.61
CA ILE A 12 4.51 2.60 -11.91
C ILE A 12 4.36 2.63 -13.42
N LEU A 13 4.31 1.45 -14.03
CA LEU A 13 4.07 1.32 -15.47
C LEU A 13 2.56 1.22 -15.72
N LYS A 14 1.89 2.34 -16.02
CA LYS A 14 0.52 2.33 -16.56
C LYS A 14 0.57 2.00 -18.06
N HIS A 15 0.89 0.75 -18.40
CA HIS A 15 0.76 0.28 -19.78
C HIS A 15 -0.55 -0.47 -19.97
N LEU A 16 -1.28 -0.04 -20.99
CA LEU A 16 -2.45 -0.71 -21.54
C LEU A 16 -1.99 -1.47 -22.79
N LEU A 17 -1.99 -2.79 -22.73
CA LEU A 17 -1.79 -3.63 -23.91
C LEU A 17 -3.19 -4.05 -24.38
N VAL A 18 -3.65 -3.60 -25.55
CA VAL A 18 -4.91 -4.08 -26.17
C VAL A 18 -4.54 -4.93 -27.37
N ILE A 19 -5.21 -6.07 -27.48
CA ILE A 19 -5.02 -7.04 -28.55
C ILE A 19 -6.38 -7.31 -29.19
N TYR A 20 -6.42 -7.60 -30.48
CA TYR A 20 -7.65 -7.82 -31.25
C TYR A 20 -7.49 -9.12 -32.04
N ASN A 21 -8.48 -10.04 -32.00
CA ASN A 21 -8.65 -11.26 -32.81
C ASN A 21 -8.49 -12.60 -32.04
N GLU A 22 -9.28 -13.63 -32.41
CA GLU A 22 -9.46 -14.99 -31.81
C GLU A 22 -8.20 -15.86 -31.67
N ASN A 23 -7.14 -15.53 -32.40
CA ASN A 23 -5.86 -16.25 -32.34
C ASN A 23 -4.78 -15.45 -31.62
N ASP A 24 -5.12 -14.26 -31.16
CA ASP A 24 -4.17 -13.44 -30.44
C ASP A 24 -4.10 -13.88 -28.99
N LYS A 25 -2.87 -13.91 -28.48
CA LYS A 25 -2.58 -14.35 -27.12
C LYS A 25 -1.59 -13.41 -26.46
N VAL A 26 -1.82 -13.16 -25.17
CA VAL A 26 -0.79 -12.64 -24.27
C VAL A 26 -0.30 -13.78 -23.41
N THR A 27 1.00 -13.98 -23.40
CA THR A 27 1.63 -14.89 -22.45
C THR A 27 2.57 -14.09 -21.56
N VAL A 28 2.40 -14.24 -20.25
CA VAL A 28 3.28 -13.65 -19.24
C VAL A 28 4.24 -14.73 -18.76
N TYR A 29 5.51 -14.39 -18.76
CA TYR A 29 6.58 -15.21 -18.22
C TYR A 29 7.33 -14.46 -17.13
N TYR A 30 8.06 -15.19 -16.31
CA TYR A 30 9.12 -14.62 -15.48
C TYR A 30 10.39 -15.44 -15.59
N SER A 31 11.51 -14.79 -15.26
CA SER A 31 12.82 -15.44 -15.21
C SER A 31 13.69 -14.77 -14.15
N THR A 32 14.56 -15.58 -13.54
CA THR A 32 15.59 -15.15 -12.58
C THR A 32 16.93 -14.87 -13.26
N ASP A 33 17.02 -15.04 -14.58
CA ASP A 33 18.25 -14.85 -15.33
C ASP A 33 18.51 -13.36 -15.58
N GLU A 34 19.79 -13.00 -15.69
CA GLU A 34 20.20 -11.61 -15.96
C GLU A 34 19.73 -11.11 -17.33
N ASN A 35 19.67 -12.00 -18.33
CA ASN A 35 19.12 -11.71 -19.65
C ASN A 35 18.24 -12.86 -20.15
N PRO A 36 16.96 -12.89 -19.77
CA PRO A 36 16.08 -14.00 -20.07
C PRO A 36 15.67 -14.08 -21.54
N LEU A 37 15.82 -12.98 -22.31
CA LEU A 37 15.59 -12.97 -23.75
C LEU A 37 16.70 -13.69 -24.52
N ALA A 38 17.93 -13.69 -24.00
CA ALA A 38 19.07 -14.42 -24.59
C ALA A 38 19.18 -15.86 -24.08
N SER A 39 18.90 -16.09 -22.80
CA SER A 39 18.96 -17.42 -22.17
C SER A 39 17.84 -18.35 -22.61
N GLY A 40 16.66 -17.81 -22.95
CA GLY A 40 15.47 -18.60 -23.28
C GLY A 40 14.82 -19.28 -22.07
N ASN A 41 15.49 -19.31 -20.91
CA ASN A 41 14.93 -19.79 -19.65
C ASN A 41 13.86 -18.82 -19.14
N LYS A 42 12.60 -19.15 -19.44
CA LYS A 42 11.42 -18.41 -19.00
C LYS A 42 10.36 -19.37 -18.48
N ILE A 43 9.77 -19.03 -17.33
CA ILE A 43 8.68 -19.82 -16.72
C ILE A 43 7.36 -19.14 -17.09
N LYS A 44 6.49 -19.87 -17.78
CA LYS A 44 5.15 -19.38 -18.15
C LYS A 44 4.27 -19.32 -16.91
N ILE A 45 3.66 -18.17 -16.66
CA ILE A 45 2.80 -17.96 -15.48
C ILE A 45 1.36 -17.60 -15.82
N LEU A 46 1.12 -17.02 -17.00
CA LEU A 46 -0.22 -16.70 -17.45
C LEU A 46 -0.27 -16.79 -18.96
N GLU A 47 -1.36 -17.34 -19.48
CA GLU A 47 -1.69 -17.27 -20.90
C GLU A 47 -3.14 -16.82 -21.01
N LEU A 48 -3.36 -15.72 -21.71
CA LEU A 48 -4.68 -15.17 -22.00
C LEU A 48 -4.88 -15.24 -23.50
N CYS A 49 -5.87 -16.01 -23.93
CA CYS A 49 -6.33 -16.05 -25.31
C CYS A 49 -7.55 -15.15 -25.46
N SER A 50 -7.65 -14.48 -26.59
CA SER A 50 -8.92 -13.94 -27.07
C SER A 50 -9.93 -15.06 -27.31
N SER A 51 -11.21 -14.81 -27.02
CA SER A 51 -12.32 -15.68 -27.43
C SER A 51 -13.29 -14.90 -28.31
N TYR A 52 -13.98 -15.60 -29.21
CA TYR A 52 -15.15 -15.05 -29.89
C TYR A 52 -16.23 -14.71 -28.86
N SER A 53 -16.70 -13.47 -28.85
CA SER A 53 -17.84 -13.06 -28.03
C SER A 53 -18.71 -12.11 -28.84
N ASP A 54 -19.98 -12.50 -29.05
CA ASP A 54 -21.02 -11.64 -29.61
C ASP A 54 -21.49 -10.54 -28.64
N SER A 55 -20.88 -10.49 -27.44
CA SER A 55 -21.18 -9.52 -26.39
C SER A 55 -19.93 -8.69 -26.02
N ILE A 56 -20.08 -7.38 -25.86
CA ILE A 56 -19.02 -6.47 -25.36
C ILE A 56 -18.98 -6.51 -23.82
N ASP A 57 -19.11 -7.70 -23.22
CA ASP A 57 -18.96 -7.83 -21.77
C ASP A 57 -17.48 -7.71 -21.40
N ARG A 58 -17.11 -6.50 -20.97
CA ARG A 58 -15.76 -6.17 -20.48
C ARG A 58 -15.59 -6.71 -19.07
N GLN A 59 -15.43 -8.01 -18.94
CA GLN A 59 -15.19 -8.64 -17.65
C GLN A 59 -13.70 -8.55 -17.29
N TYR A 60 -13.40 -7.84 -16.20
CA TYR A 60 -12.05 -7.72 -15.66
C TYR A 60 -11.86 -8.73 -14.54
N TYR A 61 -10.86 -9.61 -14.69
CA TYR A 61 -10.50 -10.58 -13.67
C TYR A 61 -9.15 -10.20 -13.05
N PRO A 62 -9.11 -9.85 -11.75
CA PRO A 62 -7.85 -9.70 -11.06
C PRO A 62 -7.23 -11.09 -10.86
N PHE A 63 -5.92 -11.19 -11.11
CA PHE A 63 -5.13 -12.38 -10.81
C PHE A 63 -3.89 -11.97 -10.04
N MET A 64 -3.47 -12.80 -9.10
CA MET A 64 -2.23 -12.64 -8.34
C MET A 64 -1.41 -13.91 -8.51
N ILE A 65 -0.14 -13.75 -8.91
CA ILE A 65 0.73 -14.87 -9.22
C ILE A 65 1.99 -14.73 -8.37
N PRO A 66 2.35 -15.75 -7.56
CA PRO A 66 3.60 -15.75 -6.81
C PRO A 66 4.79 -15.95 -7.76
N LEU A 67 5.81 -15.08 -7.65
CA LEU A 67 7.06 -15.22 -8.38
C LEU A 67 8.06 -16.03 -7.55
N ASN A 68 7.91 -17.36 -7.58
CA ASN A 68 8.74 -18.28 -6.81
C ASN A 68 10.20 -18.21 -7.25
N GLY A 69 11.12 -18.09 -6.30
CA GLY A 69 12.57 -18.04 -6.55
C GLY A 69 13.13 -16.63 -6.84
N CYS A 70 12.28 -15.60 -6.84
CA CYS A 70 12.70 -14.21 -7.06
C CYS A 70 13.20 -13.48 -5.81
N ALA A 71 13.06 -14.08 -4.62
CA ALA A 71 13.52 -13.47 -3.38
C ALA A 71 15.04 -13.26 -3.42
N GLY A 72 15.49 -12.01 -3.25
CA GLY A 72 16.91 -11.64 -3.21
C GLY A 72 17.64 -11.73 -4.56
N LYS A 73 16.94 -11.94 -5.68
CA LYS A 73 17.52 -12.01 -7.02
C LYS A 73 16.87 -11.00 -7.95
N LYS A 74 17.58 -10.59 -9.00
CA LYS A 74 16.95 -9.84 -10.09
C LYS A 74 15.96 -10.76 -10.79
N CYS A 75 14.71 -10.32 -10.88
CA CYS A 75 13.68 -11.02 -11.64
C CYS A 75 13.13 -10.13 -12.73
N THR A 76 12.99 -10.73 -13.90
CA THR A 76 12.47 -10.07 -15.09
C THR A 76 11.14 -10.70 -15.45
N VAL A 77 10.11 -9.86 -15.56
CA VAL A 77 8.79 -10.25 -16.05
C VAL A 77 8.71 -9.92 -17.53
N ILE A 78 8.33 -10.90 -18.35
CA ILE A 78 8.25 -10.77 -19.80
C ILE A 78 6.79 -10.87 -20.23
N PHE A 79 6.36 -9.90 -21.03
CA PHE A 79 5.06 -9.92 -21.67
C PHE A 79 5.27 -10.23 -23.15
N GLU A 80 4.88 -11.43 -23.56
CA GLU A 80 4.95 -11.86 -24.95
C GLU A 80 3.57 -11.74 -25.58
N ARG A 81 3.51 -11.02 -26.70
CA ARG A 81 2.31 -10.89 -27.52
C ARG A 81 2.50 -11.71 -28.77
N PHE A 82 1.55 -12.59 -29.05
CA PHE A 82 1.39 -13.18 -30.37
C PHE A 82 0.10 -12.68 -30.99
N SER A 83 0.18 -12.26 -32.24
CA SER A 83 -0.95 -11.77 -33.01
C SER A 83 -0.79 -12.21 -34.45
N ASN A 84 -1.86 -12.72 -35.05
CA ASN A 84 -1.87 -13.03 -36.47
C ASN A 84 -2.77 -12.03 -37.20
N ILE A 85 -2.32 -11.56 -38.36
CA ILE A 85 -3.13 -10.66 -39.19
C ILE A 85 -4.24 -11.49 -39.80
N VAL A 86 -5.47 -11.29 -39.31
CA VAL A 86 -6.67 -11.44 -40.15
C VAL A 86 -7.51 -10.19 -39.98
N SER A 87 -7.55 -9.41 -41.05
CA SER A 87 -8.53 -8.37 -41.29
C SER A 87 -9.94 -8.97 -41.28
N SER A 88 -10.89 -8.17 -40.80
CA SER A 88 -12.35 -8.34 -40.80
C SER A 88 -12.92 -8.82 -39.45
N HIS A 89 -13.90 -8.04 -38.96
CA HIS A 89 -14.83 -8.25 -37.83
C HIS A 89 -14.50 -7.48 -36.53
N ASN A 90 -15.57 -6.92 -35.93
CA ASN A 90 -15.64 -6.26 -34.62
C ASN A 90 -15.28 -7.23 -33.49
N ARG A 91 -14.00 -7.58 -33.37
CA ARG A 91 -13.52 -8.57 -32.39
C ARG A 91 -13.05 -7.89 -31.11
N VAL A 92 -13.59 -8.31 -29.97
CA VAL A 92 -13.08 -7.97 -28.63
C VAL A 92 -11.82 -8.80 -28.41
N GLY A 93 -10.71 -8.22 -27.98
CA GLY A 93 -9.54 -9.01 -27.58
C GLY A 93 -9.00 -8.62 -26.21
N VAL A 94 -7.87 -9.22 -25.86
CA VAL A 94 -7.38 -9.25 -24.48
C VAL A 94 -6.72 -7.92 -24.13
N ALA A 95 -7.03 -7.40 -22.94
CA ALA A 95 -6.31 -6.27 -22.37
C ALA A 95 -5.78 -6.55 -20.97
N ILE A 96 -4.49 -6.34 -20.76
CA ILE A 96 -3.90 -6.31 -19.42
C ILE A 96 -3.90 -4.86 -18.93
N ARG A 97 -4.49 -4.63 -17.75
CA ARG A 97 -4.54 -3.33 -17.08
C ARG A 97 -4.04 -3.44 -15.66
N ASN A 98 -3.52 -2.33 -15.13
CA ASN A 98 -3.19 -2.17 -13.71
C ASN A 98 -2.20 -3.23 -13.17
N ILE A 99 -1.11 -3.47 -13.89
CA ILE A 99 -0.04 -4.37 -13.46
C ILE A 99 0.61 -3.78 -12.20
N LYS A 100 0.66 -4.57 -11.13
CA LYS A 100 1.37 -4.24 -9.88
C LYS A 100 2.29 -5.39 -9.53
N ILE A 101 3.56 -5.08 -9.25
CA ILE A 101 4.50 -6.02 -8.65
C ILE A 101 4.46 -5.77 -7.15
N LEU A 102 3.97 -6.74 -6.39
CA LEU A 102 3.88 -6.67 -4.94
C LEU A 102 5.03 -7.49 -4.36
N HIS A 103 5.80 -6.88 -3.47
CA HIS A 103 6.78 -7.62 -2.68
C HIS A 103 6.06 -8.20 -1.45
N PRO A 104 6.14 -9.51 -1.18
CA PRO A 104 5.49 -10.12 -0.02
C PRO A 104 6.08 -9.64 1.31
N ASP A 105 7.27 -9.03 1.26
CA ASP A 105 7.84 -8.31 2.39
C ASP A 105 7.36 -6.85 2.39
N SER A 106 6.08 -6.66 2.73
CA SER A 106 5.54 -5.37 3.16
C SER A 106 5.94 -5.03 4.60
N SER A 107 6.82 -5.83 5.20
CA SER A 107 7.31 -5.62 6.55
C SER A 107 8.66 -4.91 6.43
N PHE A 108 8.64 -3.58 6.51
CA PHE A 108 9.84 -2.76 6.68
C PHE A 108 10.70 -2.51 5.41
N THR A 109 10.16 -1.80 4.42
CA THR A 109 11.01 -1.10 3.43
C THR A 109 11.61 0.20 3.99
N GLY A 110 11.30 0.62 5.23
CA GLY A 110 11.70 1.93 5.74
C GLY A 110 11.13 3.10 4.92
N GLU A 111 10.16 2.82 4.04
CA GLU A 111 9.53 3.79 3.17
C GLU A 111 8.49 4.58 3.95
N TYR A 112 8.50 5.89 3.76
CA TYR A 112 7.47 6.78 4.24
C TYR A 112 6.40 6.88 3.16
N ALA A 113 5.17 6.51 3.49
CA ALA A 113 4.01 6.71 2.65
C ALA A 113 3.06 7.71 3.31
N TYR A 114 2.59 8.69 2.53
CA TYR A 114 1.49 9.54 2.97
C TYR A 114 0.19 8.76 2.85
N MET A 115 -0.46 8.51 3.99
CA MET A 115 -1.76 7.86 4.06
C MET A 115 -2.74 8.80 4.75
N SER A 116 -4.01 8.74 4.34
CA SER A 116 -5.09 9.52 4.94
C SER A 116 -6.25 8.60 5.30
N GLY A 117 -6.90 8.87 6.42
CA GLY A 117 -8.01 8.06 6.93
C GLY A 117 -8.03 7.98 8.45
N THR A 118 -9.13 7.49 9.00
CA THR A 118 -9.30 7.27 10.45
C THR A 118 -8.29 6.26 11.00
N SER A 119 -7.83 5.32 10.17
CA SER A 119 -6.74 4.39 10.51
C SER A 119 -5.41 5.07 10.80
N MET A 120 -5.16 6.29 10.30
CA MET A 120 -3.96 7.08 10.62
C MET A 120 -4.19 8.02 11.81
N ALA A 121 -5.45 8.37 12.11
CA ALA A 121 -5.80 9.10 13.32
C ALA A 121 -5.74 8.21 14.58
N ALA A 122 -6.17 6.95 14.47
CA ALA A 122 -6.15 5.97 15.56
C ALA A 122 -4.76 5.81 16.22
N PRO A 123 -3.64 5.60 15.50
CA PRO A 123 -2.32 5.47 16.11
C PRO A 123 -1.83 6.76 16.76
N ILE A 124 -2.25 7.94 16.30
CA ILE A 124 -1.94 9.22 16.96
C ILE A 124 -2.60 9.28 18.35
N VAL A 125 -3.89 8.95 18.44
CA VAL A 125 -4.62 8.93 19.72
C VAL A 125 -4.05 7.86 20.66
N ALA A 126 -3.75 6.67 20.13
CA ALA A 126 -3.13 5.59 20.90
C ALA A 126 -1.75 5.99 21.44
N GLY A 127 -0.93 6.68 20.63
CA GLY A 127 0.39 7.17 21.05
C GLY A 127 0.30 8.20 22.18
N VAL A 128 -0.62 9.16 22.09
CA VAL A 128 -0.85 10.15 23.16
C VAL A 128 -1.35 9.48 24.45
N ALA A 129 -2.29 8.53 24.34
CA ALA A 129 -2.78 7.79 25.49
C ALA A 129 -1.66 6.97 26.15
N ALA A 130 -0.85 6.27 25.36
CA ALA A 130 0.30 5.51 25.86
C ALA A 130 1.34 6.41 26.54
N MET A 131 1.62 7.57 25.96
CA MET A 131 2.51 8.57 26.55
C MET A 131 1.97 9.04 27.90
N PHE A 132 0.69 9.41 27.99
CA PHE A 132 0.08 9.84 29.25
C PHE A 132 0.06 8.72 30.30
N MET A 133 -0.22 7.47 29.90
CA MET A 133 -0.14 6.28 30.75
C MET A 133 1.27 6.06 31.32
N SER A 134 2.31 6.25 30.52
CA SER A 134 3.70 6.09 30.98
C SER A 134 4.09 7.11 32.05
N LEU A 135 3.47 8.29 32.03
CA LEU A 135 3.75 9.38 32.96
C LEU A 135 2.86 9.33 34.21
N ASN A 136 1.68 8.71 34.14
CA ASN A 136 0.77 8.51 35.27
C ASN A 136 0.19 7.09 35.30
N PRO A 137 0.95 6.07 35.77
CA PRO A 137 0.49 4.69 35.80
C PRO A 137 -0.71 4.44 36.73
N SER A 138 -1.00 5.36 37.65
CA SER A 138 -2.11 5.25 38.62
C SER A 138 -3.48 5.63 38.04
N TYR A 139 -3.54 6.23 36.85
CA TYR A 139 -4.81 6.61 36.22
C TYR A 139 -5.49 5.40 35.61
N SER A 140 -6.81 5.29 35.76
CA SER A 140 -7.57 4.26 35.06
C SER A 140 -7.74 4.62 33.58
N TYR A 141 -8.02 3.63 32.73
CA TYR A 141 -8.33 3.88 31.31
C TYR A 141 -9.48 4.89 31.12
N ARG A 142 -10.45 4.94 32.05
CA ARG A 142 -11.57 5.88 32.00
C ARG A 142 -11.11 7.31 32.25
N ASP A 143 -10.21 7.49 33.22
CA ASP A 143 -9.64 8.81 33.53
C ASP A 143 -8.83 9.33 32.34
N ILE A 144 -8.08 8.44 31.67
CA ILE A 144 -7.29 8.78 30.49
C ILE A 144 -8.17 9.22 29.33
N ILE A 145 -9.24 8.47 29.04
CA ILE A 145 -10.22 8.85 28.01
C ILE A 145 -10.81 10.22 28.33
N LYS A 146 -11.19 10.45 29.58
CA LYS A 146 -11.77 11.72 30.02
C LYS A 146 -10.79 12.88 29.86
N VAL A 147 -9.55 12.73 30.33
CA VAL A 147 -8.50 13.75 30.16
C VAL A 147 -8.28 14.08 28.69
N ILE A 148 -8.20 13.07 27.82
CA ILE A 148 -8.03 13.30 26.37
C ILE A 148 -9.22 14.08 25.82
N MET A 149 -10.46 13.68 26.12
CA MET A 149 -11.66 14.35 25.63
C MET A 149 -11.79 15.80 26.14
N ASP A 150 -11.43 16.04 27.40
CA ASP A 150 -11.59 17.35 28.05
C ASP A 150 -10.47 18.33 27.67
N SER A 151 -9.23 17.86 27.51
CA SER A 151 -8.06 18.70 27.20
C SER A 151 -7.86 19.02 25.73
N SER A 152 -8.47 18.24 24.83
CA SER A 152 -8.33 18.39 23.38
C SER A 152 -8.80 19.76 22.85
N GLU A 153 -8.29 20.15 21.68
CA GLU A 153 -8.56 21.46 21.07
C GLU A 153 -9.94 21.51 20.43
N SER A 154 -10.76 22.50 20.78
CA SER A 154 -12.10 22.65 20.20
C SER A 154 -12.00 23.10 18.75
N ARG A 155 -12.70 22.38 17.85
CA ARG A 155 -12.72 22.72 16.43
C ARG A 155 -14.16 22.91 15.99
N SER A 156 -14.45 24.10 15.44
CA SER A 156 -15.82 24.47 15.03
C SER A 156 -16.44 23.50 14.04
N ASN A 157 -15.63 22.88 13.17
CA ASN A 157 -16.05 21.87 12.20
C ASN A 157 -16.29 20.47 12.79
N LEU A 158 -15.92 20.24 14.05
CA LEU A 158 -16.17 19.01 14.81
C LEU A 158 -17.31 19.16 15.82
N LYS A 159 -17.74 20.41 16.10
CA LYS A 159 -18.91 20.69 16.91
C LYS A 159 -20.12 19.94 16.33
N ASP A 160 -20.82 19.22 17.20
CA ASP A 160 -21.99 18.38 16.89
C ASP A 160 -21.73 17.17 15.97
N LYS A 161 -20.47 16.90 15.57
CA LYS A 161 -20.08 15.70 14.80
C LYS A 161 -19.41 14.63 15.64
N VAL A 162 -18.79 15.02 16.75
CA VAL A 162 -18.12 14.12 17.70
C VAL A 162 -18.46 14.54 19.12
N ILE A 163 -18.48 13.57 20.06
CA ILE A 163 -18.92 13.77 21.44
C ILE A 163 -18.20 14.94 22.13
N SER A 164 -16.88 15.09 21.89
CA SER A 164 -16.09 16.17 22.48
C SER A 164 -16.14 17.49 21.72
N GLY A 165 -16.55 17.49 20.45
CA GLY A 165 -16.35 18.62 19.53
C GLY A 165 -14.87 19.01 19.33
N LYS A 166 -13.92 18.12 19.64
CA LYS A 166 -12.50 18.45 19.78
C LYS A 166 -11.58 17.53 18.98
N ALA A 167 -10.45 18.07 18.54
CA ALA A 167 -9.33 17.35 17.94
C ALA A 167 -8.21 17.15 18.96
N ILE A 168 -7.56 15.98 18.96
CA ILE A 168 -6.55 15.64 19.96
C ILE A 168 -5.37 16.62 19.94
N ASP A 169 -4.95 17.06 21.12
CA ASP A 169 -3.75 17.88 21.35
C ASP A 169 -2.91 17.29 22.49
N ALA A 170 -1.75 16.72 22.12
CA ALA A 170 -0.84 16.09 23.07
C ALA A 170 -0.31 17.07 24.13
N ASN A 171 -0.09 18.35 23.77
CA ASN A 171 0.45 19.35 24.68
C ASN A 171 -0.57 19.75 25.75
N SER A 172 -1.86 19.76 25.40
CA SER A 172 -2.93 20.02 26.36
C SER A 172 -3.18 18.84 27.30
N VAL A 173 -3.04 17.60 26.80
CA VAL A 173 -3.15 16.37 27.61
C VAL A 173 -2.08 16.31 28.71
N ILE A 174 -0.82 16.61 28.40
CA ILE A 174 0.27 16.52 29.40
C ILE A 174 0.18 17.56 30.52
N ARG A 175 -0.62 18.62 30.37
CA ARG A 175 -0.84 19.61 31.45
C ARG A 175 -1.63 19.04 32.62
N PHE A 176 -2.31 17.91 32.44
CA PHE A 176 -2.98 17.18 33.51
C PHE A 176 -2.02 16.33 34.36
N ILE A 177 -0.74 16.29 34.00
CA ILE A 177 0.30 15.64 34.78
C ILE A 177 0.71 16.59 35.91
N SER A 178 0.72 16.09 37.15
CA SER A 178 1.16 16.88 38.29
C SER A 178 2.64 17.26 38.14
N ALA A 179 2.96 18.54 38.34
CA ALA A 179 4.35 18.99 38.32
C ALA A 179 5.18 18.23 39.37
N PRO A 180 6.42 17.83 39.06
CA PRO A 180 7.28 17.15 40.04
C PRO A 180 7.53 18.07 41.23
N LYS A 181 7.24 17.58 42.44
CA LYS A 181 7.32 18.37 43.68
C LYS A 181 8.74 18.85 44.05
N ASN A 182 9.78 18.36 43.37
CA ASN A 182 11.19 18.56 43.72
C ASN A 182 12.05 19.19 42.60
N LEU A 183 11.46 19.99 41.71
CA LEU A 183 12.26 20.74 40.73
C LEU A 183 12.77 22.05 41.34
N ARG A 184 14.08 22.13 41.57
CA ARG A 184 14.79 23.41 41.78
C ARG A 184 15.44 23.80 40.45
N VAL A 185 15.08 24.96 39.92
CA VAL A 185 15.78 25.58 38.79
C VAL A 185 17.21 25.86 39.27
N ARG A 186 18.21 25.20 38.68
CA ARG A 186 19.59 25.63 38.85
C ARG A 186 19.73 26.95 38.09
N GLN A 187 19.88 28.03 38.84
CA GLN A 187 20.33 29.33 38.32
C GLN A 187 21.78 29.22 37.87
#